data_AF-A0AAW0YSD0-F1
#
_entry.id   AF-A0AAW0YSD0-F1
#
_cell.length_a   1.000
_cell.length_b   1.000
_cell.length_c   1.000
_cell.angle_alpha   90.00
_cell.angle_beta   90.00
_cell.angle_gamma   90.00
#
_symmetry.space_group_name_H-M   'P 1'
#
loop_
_entity.id
_entity.type
_entity.pdbx_description
1 polymer ?
#
loop_
_entity_poly.entity_id
_entity_poly.type
_entity_poly.pdbx_seq_one_letter_code
_entity_poly.pdbx_strand_id
1 'polypeptide(L)'
;MVKRELSVAPLSDASDTGSQTASPTPAALGHSPPTKSNMEPGHTPSPKDKKSPNKRPRTTPVKSEGLGAASSDRGKLAETIIRIGIAAFDKKDYESKTGVPASRQKDWLRSDGKGSLYNALMDAARSL
;
A
#
# COMPACT_ATOMS: atom_id res chain seq x y z
N MET A 1 -48.64 -7.21 -38.49
CA MET A 1 -47.33 -7.12 -39.18
C MET A 1 -46.31 -7.97 -38.44
N VAL A 2 -45.38 -8.53 -39.21
CA VAL A 2 -44.73 -9.83 -39.01
C VAL A 2 -43.55 -9.79 -38.03
N LYS A 3 -43.42 -10.85 -37.22
CA LYS A 3 -42.27 -11.25 -36.38
C LYS A 3 -40.93 -11.14 -37.11
N ARG A 4 -39.88 -10.66 -36.43
CA ARG A 4 -38.49 -11.13 -36.62
C ARG A 4 -37.75 -11.14 -35.30
N GLU A 5 -37.64 -12.34 -34.74
CA GLU A 5 -36.58 -12.69 -33.80
C GLU A 5 -35.30 -12.91 -34.61
N LEU A 6 -34.17 -12.33 -34.18
CA LEU A 6 -32.86 -12.70 -34.67
C LEU A 6 -32.21 -13.64 -33.65
N SER A 7 -32.41 -14.92 -33.90
CA SER A 7 -31.56 -16.00 -33.40
C SER A 7 -30.25 -15.98 -34.18
N VAL A 8 -29.12 -16.02 -33.49
CA VAL A 8 -27.88 -16.56 -34.05
C VAL A 8 -27.35 -17.58 -33.05
N ALA A 9 -27.40 -18.83 -33.47
CA ALA A 9 -27.02 -20.04 -32.75
C ALA A 9 -25.48 -20.24 -32.78
N PRO A 10 -24.96 -21.27 -32.08
CA PRO A 10 -23.61 -21.34 -31.54
C PRO A 10 -22.58 -21.89 -32.54
N LEU A 11 -21.30 -21.57 -32.30
CA LEU A 11 -20.16 -22.23 -32.95
C LEU A 11 -19.54 -23.26 -31.99
N SER A 12 -19.42 -24.47 -32.54
CA SER A 12 -19.00 -25.78 -32.05
C SER A 12 -17.68 -25.78 -31.25
N ASP A 13 -17.59 -26.52 -30.14
CA ASP A 13 -17.18 -27.93 -30.04
C ASP A 13 -15.92 -28.30 -30.84
N ALA A 14 -14.80 -28.39 -30.12
CA ALA A 14 -13.67 -29.24 -30.46
C ALA A 14 -13.20 -29.92 -29.17
N SER A 15 -13.55 -31.20 -29.05
CA SER A 15 -13.02 -32.13 -28.06
C SER A 15 -11.63 -32.62 -28.49
N ASP A 16 -10.62 -32.65 -27.61
CA ASP A 16 -9.63 -33.74 -27.58
C ASP A 16 -8.95 -33.92 -26.21
N THR A 17 -9.38 -34.99 -25.55
CA THR A 17 -8.69 -36.03 -24.77
C THR A 17 -7.18 -35.93 -24.47
N GLY A 18 -6.79 -36.22 -23.21
CA GLY A 18 -5.40 -36.64 -22.91
C GLY A 18 -4.96 -36.65 -21.43
N SER A 19 -5.53 -37.51 -20.59
CA SER A 19 -4.99 -37.86 -19.26
C SER A 19 -3.73 -38.74 -19.37
N GLN A 20 -2.62 -38.42 -18.67
CA GLN A 20 -1.60 -39.37 -18.15
C GLN A 20 -0.82 -38.70 -16.98
N THR A 21 -1.11 -38.99 -15.71
CA THR A 21 -0.52 -40.02 -14.81
C THR A 21 0.97 -39.90 -14.46
N ALA A 22 1.19 -39.67 -13.15
CA ALA A 22 2.23 -40.24 -12.27
C ALA A 22 3.72 -39.81 -12.39
N SER A 23 4.22 -39.24 -11.27
CA SER A 23 5.64 -39.17 -10.89
C SER A 23 6.27 -40.57 -10.73
N PRO A 24 7.61 -40.63 -10.77
CA PRO A 24 8.30 -41.08 -9.57
C PRO A 24 9.51 -40.22 -9.17
N THR A 25 9.63 -40.01 -7.87
CA THR A 25 10.78 -39.44 -7.14
C THR A 25 11.93 -40.44 -7.07
N PRO A 26 13.20 -40.03 -7.31
CA PRO A 26 14.36 -40.82 -6.90
C PRO A 26 14.88 -40.40 -5.52
N ALA A 27 15.34 -41.41 -4.77
CA ALA A 27 15.57 -41.44 -3.34
C ALA A 27 16.78 -40.65 -2.81
N ALA A 28 16.68 -40.30 -1.52
CA ALA A 28 17.74 -39.80 -0.66
C ALA A 28 18.81 -40.88 -0.39
N LEU A 29 20.07 -40.49 -0.47
CA LEU A 29 21.19 -41.20 0.16
C LEU A 29 21.87 -40.22 1.11
N GLY A 30 21.56 -40.35 2.40
CA GLY A 30 22.33 -39.72 3.46
C GLY A 30 23.64 -40.48 3.69
N HIS A 31 24.68 -39.77 4.13
CA HIS A 31 25.73 -40.23 5.04
C HIS A 31 26.52 -38.99 5.51
N SER A 32 26.73 -38.86 6.82
CA SER A 32 27.65 -37.91 7.48
C SER A 32 28.15 -38.60 8.76
N PRO A 33 29.28 -38.20 9.40
CA PRO A 33 30.51 -37.53 8.97
C PRO A 33 31.77 -38.35 9.39
N PRO A 34 33.01 -37.80 9.35
CA PRO A 34 33.66 -37.49 10.65
C PRO A 34 34.57 -36.24 10.65
N THR A 35 35.19 -36.02 11.80
CA THR A 35 35.54 -34.76 12.46
C THR A 35 37.02 -34.35 12.35
N LYS A 36 37.27 -33.03 12.32
CA LYS A 36 38.49 -32.24 12.70
C LYS A 36 39.83 -32.50 11.96
N SER A 37 40.39 -31.42 11.39
CA SER A 37 41.70 -30.90 11.84
C SER A 37 41.91 -29.43 11.48
N ASN A 38 42.48 -28.72 12.45
CA ASN A 38 42.89 -27.33 12.52
C ASN A 38 44.14 -27.05 11.65
N MET A 39 44.13 -26.00 10.84
CA MET A 39 45.34 -25.27 10.40
C MET A 39 44.95 -23.92 9.77
N GLU A 40 45.15 -22.83 10.52
CA GLU A 40 45.50 -21.51 9.99
C GLU A 40 47.05 -21.45 9.79
N PRO A 41 47.66 -20.45 9.10
CA PRO A 41 47.15 -19.11 8.77
C PRO A 41 47.41 -18.64 7.32
N GLY A 42 46.44 -17.91 6.75
CA GLY A 42 46.59 -17.23 5.46
C GLY A 42 46.17 -15.78 5.56
N HIS A 43 47.12 -14.91 5.89
CA HIS A 43 46.94 -13.46 5.92
C HIS A 43 46.37 -12.92 4.60
N THR A 44 45.15 -12.38 4.64
CA THR A 44 44.73 -11.31 3.73
C THR A 44 43.96 -10.27 4.54
N PRO A 45 44.39 -9.00 4.58
CA PRO A 45 43.65 -7.94 5.27
C PRO A 45 42.43 -7.57 4.44
N SER A 46 41.25 -8.02 4.86
CA SER A 46 39.98 -7.54 4.29
C SER A 46 39.67 -6.12 4.79
N PRO A 47 39.06 -5.25 3.96
CA PRO A 47 38.93 -3.83 4.24
C PRO A 47 37.99 -3.58 5.41
N LYS A 48 38.36 -2.67 6.30
CA LYS A 48 37.48 -2.16 7.36
C LYS A 48 36.24 -1.55 6.71
N ASP A 49 35.09 -2.20 6.87
CA ASP A 49 33.79 -1.58 6.63
C ASP A 49 33.69 -0.31 7.47
N LYS A 50 33.80 0.84 6.80
CA LYS A 50 33.50 2.14 7.39
C LYS A 50 32.00 2.14 7.67
N LYS A 51 31.64 1.82 8.91
CA LYS A 51 30.31 2.01 9.47
C LYS A 51 29.94 3.48 9.34
N SER A 52 29.26 3.84 8.25
CA SER A 52 28.70 5.17 8.07
C SER A 52 27.69 5.38 9.19
N PRO A 53 27.80 6.45 10.01
CA PRO A 53 26.77 6.74 10.98
C PRO A 53 25.54 7.17 10.17
N ASN A 54 24.53 6.30 10.18
CA ASN A 54 23.19 6.62 9.72
C ASN A 54 22.69 7.81 10.54
N LYS A 55 22.98 9.03 10.09
CA LYS A 55 22.41 10.26 10.63
C LYS A 55 20.93 10.22 10.28
N ARG A 56 20.15 9.57 11.14
CA ARG A 56 18.70 9.79 11.20
C ARG A 56 18.49 11.29 11.27
N PRO A 57 17.75 11.91 10.34
CA PRO A 57 17.37 13.30 10.51
C PRO A 57 16.57 13.39 11.81
N ARG A 58 17.04 14.22 12.73
CA ARG A 58 16.33 14.56 13.95
C ARG A 58 15.07 15.30 13.51
N THR A 59 13.94 14.59 13.42
CA THR A 59 12.64 15.23 13.27
C THR A 59 12.38 15.96 14.57
N THR A 60 12.70 17.25 14.61
CA THR A 60 12.15 18.13 15.63
C THR A 60 10.63 18.06 15.48
N PRO A 61 9.87 17.78 16.56
CA PRO A 61 8.44 17.98 16.50
C PRO A 61 8.24 19.46 16.20
N VAL A 62 7.67 19.76 15.02
CA VAL A 62 7.12 21.09 14.77
C VAL A 62 6.04 21.23 15.83
N LYS A 63 6.34 22.03 16.86
CA LYS A 63 5.36 22.42 17.86
C LYS A 63 4.34 23.22 17.07
N SER A 64 3.28 22.53 16.65
CA SER A 64 2.06 23.17 16.18
C SER A 64 1.55 23.96 17.37
N GLU A 65 1.97 25.22 17.46
CA GLU A 65 1.40 26.17 18.38
C GLU A 65 -0.10 26.12 18.12
N GLY A 66 -0.84 25.65 19.12
CA GLY A 66 -2.29 25.63 19.09
C GLY A 66 -2.75 27.08 18.98
N LEU A 67 -3.00 27.51 17.75
CA LEU A 67 -3.55 28.81 17.45
C LEU A 67 -4.96 28.58 16.93
N GLY A 68 -5.91 28.93 17.80
CA GLY A 68 -7.25 29.33 17.42
C GLY A 68 -8.19 28.20 17.02
N ALA A 69 -9.23 28.00 17.82
CA ALA A 69 -10.54 27.73 17.20
C ALA A 69 -10.74 28.74 16.08
N ALA A 70 -11.15 28.30 14.88
CA ALA A 70 -11.32 29.14 13.69
C ALA A 70 -11.95 30.50 14.05
N SER A 71 -11.12 31.53 14.18
CA SER A 71 -11.53 32.82 14.74
C SER A 71 -12.16 33.70 13.67
N SER A 72 -11.89 33.42 12.39
CA SER A 72 -12.54 34.05 11.25
C SER A 72 -13.79 33.28 10.80
N ASP A 73 -14.80 34.00 10.31
CA ASP A 73 -15.99 33.36 9.71
C ASP A 73 -15.65 32.56 8.45
N ARG A 74 -14.56 32.95 7.76
CA ARG A 74 -14.02 32.21 6.62
C ARG A 74 -13.49 30.84 7.05
N GLY A 75 -12.78 30.76 8.17
CA GLY A 75 -12.30 29.51 8.73
C GLY A 75 -13.43 28.57 9.14
N LYS A 76 -14.48 29.09 9.79
CA LYS A 76 -15.68 28.30 10.16
C LYS A 76 -16.41 27.76 8.92
N LEU A 77 -16.53 28.57 7.87
CA LEU A 77 -17.11 28.15 6.61
C LEU A 77 -16.25 27.05 5.95
N ALA A 78 -14.93 27.24 5.92
CA ALA A 78 -13.99 26.26 5.37
C ALA A 78 -14.04 24.93 6.13
N GLU A 79 -14.06 24.94 7.46
CA GLU A 79 -14.23 23.73 8.27
C GLU A 79 -15.53 22.98 7.90
N THR A 80 -16.63 23.72 7.70
CA THR A 80 -17.93 23.16 7.35
C THR A 80 -17.88 22.50 5.96
N ILE A 81 -17.29 23.18 4.98
CA ILE A 81 -17.10 22.66 3.63
C ILE A 81 -16.26 21.38 3.66
N ILE A 82 -15.17 21.36 4.44
CA ILE A 82 -14.32 20.17 4.55
C ILE A 82 -15.10 18.99 5.14
N ARG A 83 -15.86 19.20 6.21
CA ARG A 83 -16.64 18.11 6.83
C ARG A 83 -17.68 17.53 5.88
N ILE A 84 -18.45 18.41 5.21
CA ILE A 84 -19.48 17.98 4.26
C ILE A 84 -18.84 17.33 3.03
N GLY A 85 -17.78 17.93 2.49
CA GLY A 85 -17.08 17.45 1.31
C GLY A 85 -16.48 16.06 1.52
N ILE A 86 -15.88 15.80 2.69
CA ILE A 86 -15.34 14.47 3.02
C ILE A 86 -16.45 13.44 3.21
N ALA A 87 -17.59 13.82 3.79
CA ALA A 87 -18.74 12.94 3.95
C ALA A 87 -19.39 12.57 2.60
N ALA A 88 -19.44 13.51 1.66
CA ALA A 88 -19.98 13.32 0.31
C ALA A 88 -18.96 12.74 -0.69
N PHE A 89 -17.71 12.54 -0.28
CA PHE A 89 -16.63 12.13 -1.17
C PHE A 89 -16.82 10.68 -1.66
N ASP A 90 -16.97 10.51 -2.98
CA ASP A 90 -17.04 9.18 -3.59
C ASP A 90 -15.64 8.57 -3.75
N LYS A 91 -15.30 7.70 -2.80
CA LYS A 91 -14.03 6.98 -2.77
C LYS A 91 -13.82 6.07 -3.96
N LYS A 92 -14.89 5.50 -4.53
CA LYS A 92 -14.81 4.56 -5.66
C LYS A 92 -14.49 5.29 -6.95
N ASP A 93 -15.13 6.42 -7.18
CA ASP A 93 -14.83 7.29 -8.32
C ASP A 93 -13.41 7.85 -8.24
N TYR A 94 -12.95 8.24 -7.05
CA TYR A 94 -11.56 8.68 -6.89
C TYR A 94 -10.56 7.54 -7.09
N GLU A 95 -10.86 6.32 -6.62
CA GLU A 95 -10.02 5.14 -6.82
C GLU A 95 -9.90 4.79 -8.31
N SER A 96 -11.00 4.81 -9.05
CA SER A 96 -10.98 4.50 -10.48
C SER A 96 -10.16 5.50 -11.30
N LYS A 97 -10.13 6.77 -10.87
CA LYS A 97 -9.38 7.85 -11.54
C LYS A 97 -7.90 7.90 -11.16
N THR A 98 -7.56 7.60 -9.92
CA THR A 98 -6.20 7.81 -9.39
C THR A 98 -5.44 6.53 -9.11
N GLY A 99 -6.11 5.38 -9.08
CA GLY A 99 -5.55 4.12 -8.63
C GLY A 99 -5.24 4.07 -7.13
N VAL A 100 -5.63 5.09 -6.35
CA VAL A 100 -5.42 5.09 -4.89
C VAL A 100 -6.50 4.22 -4.25
N PRO A 101 -6.14 3.16 -3.52
CA PRO A 101 -7.12 2.23 -2.95
C PRO A 101 -7.98 2.91 -1.88
N ALA A 102 -9.26 2.55 -1.81
CA ALA A 102 -10.21 3.09 -0.83
C ALA A 102 -9.75 2.95 0.63
N SER A 103 -8.96 1.92 0.96
CA SER A 103 -8.36 1.74 2.29
C SER A 103 -7.47 2.91 2.68
N ARG A 104 -6.55 3.29 1.80
CA ARG A 104 -5.63 4.42 1.99
C ARG A 104 -6.37 5.75 2.02
N GLN A 105 -7.38 5.92 1.16
CA GLN A 105 -8.24 7.11 1.20
C GLN A 105 -8.99 7.23 2.53
N LYS A 106 -9.49 6.10 3.08
CA LYS A 106 -10.13 6.08 4.39
C LYS A 106 -9.14 6.50 5.47
N ASP A 107 -7.93 5.96 5.47
CA ASP A 107 -6.91 6.31 6.48
C ASP A 107 -6.55 7.79 6.46
N TRP A 108 -6.41 8.40 5.28
CA TRP A 108 -6.11 9.83 5.15
C TRP A 108 -7.26 10.76 5.58
N LEU A 109 -8.49 10.34 5.33
CA LEU A 109 -9.71 11.13 5.57
C LEU A 109 -10.39 10.86 6.92
N ARG A 110 -9.73 10.16 7.85
CA ARG A 110 -10.28 9.89 9.19
C ARG A 110 -10.47 11.16 10.02
N SER A 111 -11.68 11.32 10.55
CA SER A 111 -12.05 12.42 11.45
C SER A 111 -11.61 12.24 12.91
N ASP A 112 -11.15 11.04 13.30
CA ASP A 112 -10.73 10.72 14.70
C ASP A 112 -9.41 11.41 15.13
N GLY A 113 -8.95 12.42 14.40
CA GLY A 113 -7.64 13.05 14.59
C GLY A 113 -6.45 12.22 14.08
N LYS A 114 -6.70 11.04 13.47
CA LYS A 114 -5.65 10.20 12.87
C LYS A 114 -5.52 10.36 11.35
N GLY A 115 -6.47 11.04 10.70
CA GLY A 115 -6.43 11.28 9.26
C GLY A 115 -5.46 12.40 8.92
N SER A 116 -4.36 12.06 8.25
CA SER A 116 -3.32 13.04 7.88
C SER A 116 -3.85 14.16 6.99
N LEU A 117 -4.67 13.82 5.99
CA LEU A 117 -5.25 14.79 5.07
C LEU A 117 -6.37 15.59 5.76
N TYR A 118 -7.22 14.93 6.55
CA TYR A 118 -8.27 15.60 7.32
C TYR A 118 -7.68 16.68 8.24
N ASN A 119 -6.65 16.33 9.01
CA ASN A 119 -6.00 17.26 9.93
C ASN A 119 -5.34 18.43 9.18
N ALA A 120 -4.61 18.14 8.10
CA ALA A 120 -3.97 19.19 7.29
C ALA A 120 -4.98 20.19 6.72
N LEU A 121 -6.14 19.70 6.25
CA LEU A 121 -7.22 20.56 5.75
C LEU A 121 -7.86 21.39 6.86
N MET A 122 -8.08 20.80 8.04
CA MET A 122 -8.63 21.51 9.19
C MET A 122 -7.67 22.58 9.72
N ASP A 123 -6.38 22.28 9.81
CA ASP A 123 -5.37 23.24 10.24
C ASP A 123 -5.24 24.40 9.23
N ALA A 124 -5.27 24.10 7.93
CA ALA A 124 -5.32 25.13 6.90
C ALA A 124 -6.59 26.00 7.02
N ALA A 125 -7.75 25.38 7.25
CA ALA A 125 -9.01 26.11 7.43
C ALA A 125 -8.98 27.04 8.66
N ARG A 126 -8.37 26.62 9.77
CA ARG A 126 -8.23 27.44 10.97
C ARG A 126 -7.30 28.64 10.79
N SER A 127 -6.39 28.56 9.81
CA SER A 127 -5.47 29.65 9.49
C SER A 127 -6.04 30.73 8.58
N LEU A 128 -7.25 30.52 8.02
CA LEU A 128 -7.98 31.49 7.20
C LEU A 128 -8.66 32.56 8.04
#